data_AF-A0A078LLG4-F1
#
_entry.id   AF-A0A078LLG4-F1
#
_cell.length_a   1.000
_cell.length_b   1.000
_cell.length_c   1.000
_cell.angle_alpha   90.00
_cell.angle_beta   90.00
_cell.angle_gamma   90.00
#
_symmetry.space_group_name_H-M   'P 1'
#
loop_
_entity.id
_entity.type
_entity.pdbx_description
1 polymer ?
#
loop_
_entity_poly.entity_id
_entity_poly.type
_entity_poly.pdbx_seq_one_letter_code
_entity_poly.pdbx_strand_id
1 'polypeptide(L)' 'MSQPAKVLLLYAHPESQDSVANRVLLKPAMQLSNVTVHDLYAHYPDFFIDIAYE' A
#
# COMPACT_ATOMS: atom_id res chain seq x y z
N MET A 1 21.73 -13.48 11.69
CA MET A 1 20.31 -13.13 11.89
C MET A 1 19.61 -13.25 10.54
N SER A 2 18.47 -13.94 10.47
CA SER A 2 17.68 -14.08 9.24
C SER A 2 17.09 -12.74 8.82
N GLN A 3 17.20 -12.38 7.55
CA GLN A 3 16.56 -11.18 7.03
C GLN A 3 15.03 -11.31 7.10
N PRO A 4 14.29 -10.25 7.46
CA PRO A 4 12.83 -10.27 7.43
C PRO A 4 12.33 -10.47 5.99
N ALA A 5 11.24 -11.22 5.84
CA ALA A 5 10.61 -11.43 4.54
C ALA A 5 10.11 -10.09 3.96
N LYS A 6 10.26 -9.92 2.64
CA LYS A 6 9.72 -8.77 1.93
C LYS A 6 8.20 -8.91 1.84
N VAL A 7 7.48 -7.84 2.14
CA VAL A 7 6.01 -7.76 2.12
C VAL A 7 5.59 -6.66 1.16
N LEU A 8 4.71 -6.99 0.22
CA LEU A 8 3.97 -6.02 -0.59
C LEU A 8 2.58 -5.85 0.03
N LEU A 9 2.26 -4.63 0.46
CA LEU A 9 0.94 -4.27 1.00
C LEU A 9 0.17 -3.51 -0.07
N LEU A 10 -0.83 -4.17 -0.65
CA LEU A 10 -1.76 -3.55 -1.58
C LEU A 10 -2.82 -2.79 -0.78
N TYR A 11 -2.78 -1.46 -0.86
CA TYR A 11 -3.72 -0.58 -0.19
C TYR A 11 -4.81 -0.16 -1.19
N ALA A 12 -6.05 -0.60 -0.93
CA ALA A 12 -7.17 -0.44 -1.85
C ALA A 12 -8.35 0.28 -1.16
N HIS A 13 -8.15 1.53 -0.75
CA HIS A 13 -9.20 2.33 -0.12
C HIS A 13 -9.55 3.57 -0.96
N PRO A 14 -10.81 3.72 -1.43
CA PRO A 14 -11.20 4.80 -2.33
C PRO A 14 -11.02 6.19 -1.71
N GLU A 15 -11.46 6.38 -0.46
CA GLU A 15 -11.32 7.66 0.25
C GLU A 15 -10.25 7.56 1.34
N SER A 16 -8.98 7.44 0.94
CA SER A 16 -7.87 7.21 1.88
C SER A 16 -7.79 8.28 2.98
N GLN A 17 -8.07 9.54 2.64
CA GLN A 17 -7.95 10.67 3.57
C GLN A 17 -8.95 10.58 4.73
N ASP A 18 -10.15 10.07 4.46
CA ASP A 18 -11.22 9.90 5.44
C ASP A 18 -11.11 8.59 6.24
N SER A 19 -10.22 7.68 5.82
CA SER A 19 -10.04 6.39 6.48
C SER A 19 -9.30 6.51 7.81
N VAL A 20 -10.02 6.55 8.93
CA VAL A 20 -9.42 6.62 10.27
C VAL A 20 -8.61 5.37 10.59
N ALA A 21 -9.22 4.18 10.45
CA ALA A 21 -8.57 2.92 10.83
C ALA A 21 -7.36 2.60 9.93
N ASN A 22 -7.52 2.67 8.61
CA ASN A 22 -6.42 2.32 7.72
C ASN A 22 -5.27 3.31 7.80
N ARG A 23 -5.51 4.62 7.97
CA ARG A 23 -4.40 5.58 8.16
C ARG A 23 -3.58 5.29 9.42
N VAL A 24 -4.21 4.83 10.50
CA VAL A 24 -3.51 4.43 11.72
C VAL A 24 -2.64 3.19 11.47
N LEU A 25 -3.12 2.24 10.66
CA LEU A 25 -2.38 1.03 10.30
C LEU A 25 -1.27 1.28 9.25
N LEU A 26 -1.51 2.21 8.31
CA LEU A 26 -0.59 2.50 7.20
C LEU A 26 0.70 3.18 7.71
N LYS A 27 0.57 4.11 8.66
CA LYS A 27 1.70 4.87 9.22
C LYS A 27 2.85 3.98 9.71
N PRO A 28 2.64 3.00 10.61
CA PRO A 28 3.72 2.12 11.04
C PRO A 28 4.17 1.16 9.92
N ALA A 29 3.27 0.71 9.05
CA ALA A 29 3.63 -0.18 7.94
C ALA A 29 4.64 0.47 6.97
N MET A 30 4.47 1.77 6.65
CA MET A 30 5.38 2.53 5.79
C MET A 30 6.78 2.76 6.40
N GLN A 31 6.94 2.57 7.71
CA GLN A 31 8.23 2.74 8.40
C GLN A 31 9.06 1.45 8.41
N LEU A 32 8.46 0.30 8.07
CA LEU A 32 9.15 -0.98 8.04
C LEU A 32 9.97 -1.12 6.76
N SER A 33 11.27 -1.37 6.90
CA SER A 33 12.21 -1.45 5.76
C SER A 33 11.95 -2.63 4.81
N ASN A 34 11.22 -3.64 5.26
CA ASN A 34 10.84 -4.82 4.48
C ASN A 34 9.43 -4.73 3.89
N VAL A 35 8.73 -3.60 4.04
CA VAL A 35 7.37 -3.39 3.54
C VAL A 35 7.37 -2.39 2.40
N THR A 36 6.73 -2.74 1.30
CA THR A 36 6.39 -1.82 0.21
C THR A 36 4.89 -1.62 0.21
N VAL A 37 4.44 -0.37 0.33
CA VAL A 37 3.01 -0.01 0.26
C VAL A 37 2.71 0.47 -1.15
N HIS A 38 1.71 -0.13 -1.78
CA HIS A 38 1.24 0.23 -3.11
C HIS A 38 -0.24 0.62 -3.02
N ASP A 39 -0.53 1.92 -3.19
CA ASP A 39 -1.88 2.48 -3.12
C ASP A 39 -2.54 2.44 -4.49
N LEU A 40 -3.48 1.51 -4.67
CA LEU A 40 -4.14 1.26 -5.95
C LEU A 40 -5.04 2.43 -6.39
N TYR A 41 -5.72 3.10 -5.46
CA TYR A 41 -6.62 4.20 -5.81
C TYR A 41 -5.86 5.48 -6.12
N ALA A 42 -4.70 5.69 -5.49
CA ALA A 42 -3.80 6.78 -5.85
C ALA A 42 -3.08 6.52 -7.19
N HIS A 43 -2.72 5.26 -7.49
CA HIS A 43 -2.00 4.90 -8.71
C HIS A 43 -2.90 4.77 -9.94
N TYR A 44 -4.11 4.23 -9.76
CA TYR A 44 -5.09 3.96 -10.81
C TYR A 44 -6.44 4.65 -10.49
N PRO A 45 -6.50 6.00 -10.46
CA PRO A 45 -7.73 6.72 -10.13
C PRO A 45 -8.85 6.49 -11.16
N ASP A 46 -8.49 6.07 -12.37
CA ASP A 46 -9.36 5.76 -13.50
C ASP A 46 -9.62 4.26 -13.68
N PHE A 47 -9.13 3.42 -12.76
CA PHE A 47 -9.35 1.97 -12.70
C PHE A 47 -8.73 1.19 -13.88
N PHE A 48 -7.88 1.80 -14.70
CA PHE A 48 -7.14 1.12 -15.76
C PHE A 48 -5.79 0.63 -15.25
N ILE A 49 -5.77 -0.61 -14.74
CA ILE A 49 -4.55 -1.25 -14.22
C ILE A 49 -3.58 -1.58 -15.36
N ASP A 50 -2.31 -1.22 -15.21
CA ASP A 50 -1.23 -1.62 -16.11
C ASP A 50 -0.72 -3.03 -15.74
N ILE A 51 -1.26 -4.03 -16.42
CA ILE A 51 -0.91 -5.44 -16.18
C ILE A 51 0.55 -5.75 -16.52
N ALA A 52 1.19 -5.02 -17.44
CA ALA A 52 2.56 -5.31 -17.83
C ALA A 52 3.59 -4.77 -16.83
N TYR A 53 3.21 -3.71 -16.11
CA TYR A 53 4.01 -3.09 -15.07
C TYR A 53 3.92 -3.84 -13.72
N GLU A 54 2.74 -4.37 -13.38
CA GLU A 54 2.47 -5.14 -12.16
C GLU A 54 2.95 -6.61 -12.21
#